data_AF-A0A9P7C3G1-F1
#
_entry.id   AF-A0A9P7C3G1-F1
#
_cell.length_a   1.000
_cell.length_b   1.000
_cell.length_c   1.000
_cell.angle_alpha   90.00
_cell.angle_beta   90.00
_cell.angle_gamma   90.00
#
_symmetry.space_group_name_H-M   'P 1'
#
loop_
_entity.id
_entity.type
_entity.pdbx_description
1 polymer ?
#
loop_
_entity_poly.entity_id
_entity_poly.type
_entity_poly.pdbx_seq_one_letter_code
_entity_poly.pdbx_strand_id
1 'polypeptide(L)'
;MAGVLPSEVAYLCDAANRYLREPITAADVAWQFAGVRPLLADPDPRAAKLSRDYRLQVQSDPAPALHVLGGKLTTYRVLAEEALDLLRPALPQMGPAWTATGAALPGSDWGDAAQARSQLSARAPWLPADLARRGAGAYGSRSASLLGAAQSMDDLGEHFVGARRR
;
A
#
# COMPACT_ATOMS: atom_id res chain seq x y z
N MET A 1 -10.31 2.34 -20.98
CA MET A 1 -9.71 1.92 -19.69
C MET A 1 -8.35 2.57 -19.56
N ALA A 2 -7.96 3.01 -18.36
CA ALA A 2 -6.60 3.48 -18.12
C ALA A 2 -5.62 2.31 -18.35
N GLY A 3 -4.71 2.47 -19.30
CA GLY A 3 -3.67 1.50 -19.64
C GLY A 3 -2.38 2.25 -19.96
N VAL A 4 -1.26 1.56 -19.90
CA VAL A 4 0.06 2.17 -20.19
C VAL A 4 0.22 2.32 -21.69
N LEU A 5 0.49 3.53 -22.16
CA LEU A 5 0.69 3.81 -23.58
C LEU A 5 2.14 3.52 -24.00
N PRO A 6 2.39 3.08 -25.25
CA PRO A 6 3.75 2.90 -25.75
C PRO A 6 4.65 4.13 -25.59
N SER A 7 4.07 5.32 -25.73
CA SER A 7 4.78 6.59 -25.51
C SER A 7 5.17 6.82 -24.05
N GLU A 8 4.40 6.33 -23.08
CA GLU A 8 4.74 6.40 -21.66
C GLU A 8 5.88 5.43 -21.31
N VAL A 9 5.87 4.24 -21.91
CA VAL A 9 6.99 3.29 -21.78
C VAL A 9 8.27 3.89 -22.35
N ALA A 10 8.22 4.40 -23.59
CA ALA A 10 9.35 5.06 -24.23
C ALA A 10 9.89 6.23 -23.39
N TYR A 11 8.99 7.09 -22.90
CA TYR A 11 9.35 8.21 -22.03
C TYR A 11 10.11 7.76 -20.76
N LEU A 12 9.66 6.68 -20.09
CA LEU A 12 10.33 6.16 -18.89
C LEU A 12 11.67 5.49 -19.21
N CYS A 13 11.76 4.72 -20.30
CA CYS A 13 13.02 4.14 -20.77
C CYS A 13 14.05 5.24 -21.08
N ASP A 14 13.66 6.25 -21.87
CA ASP A 14 14.52 7.39 -22.21
C ASP A 14 14.96 8.15 -20.95
N ALA A 15 14.04 8.34 -20.00
CA ALA A 15 14.35 9.02 -18.75
C ALA A 15 15.35 8.25 -17.88
N ALA A 16 15.21 6.93 -17.79
CA ALA A 16 16.13 6.05 -17.05
C ALA A 16 17.51 5.98 -17.73
N ASN A 17 17.54 5.85 -19.05
CA ASN A 17 18.77 5.71 -19.85
C ASN A 17 19.69 6.93 -19.79
N ARG A 18 19.22 8.09 -19.32
CA ARG A 18 20.09 9.23 -19.00
C ARG A 18 21.09 8.94 -17.89
N TYR A 19 20.81 7.95 -17.04
CA TYR A 19 21.60 7.63 -15.85
C TYR A 19 22.17 6.20 -15.86
N LEU A 20 21.61 5.31 -16.68
CA LEU A 20 22.05 3.92 -16.76
C LEU A 20 23.25 3.77 -17.68
N ARG A 21 24.22 2.95 -17.26
CA ARG A 21 25.36 2.56 -18.11
C ARG A 21 24.92 1.64 -19.26
N GLU A 22 24.05 0.69 -18.95
CA GLU A 22 23.46 -0.24 -19.91
C GLU A 22 22.03 0.21 -20.20
N PRO A 23 21.71 0.61 -21.44
CA PRO A 23 20.39 1.14 -21.76
C PRO A 23 19.33 0.03 -21.76
N ILE A 24 18.13 0.37 -21.30
CA ILE A 24 16.94 -0.49 -21.32
C ILE A 24 15.97 -0.07 -22.43
N THR A 25 15.19 -1.03 -22.90
CA THR A 25 14.17 -0.86 -23.94
C THR A 25 12.80 -1.34 -23.48
N ALA A 26 11.76 -1.07 -24.28
CA ALA A 26 10.43 -1.59 -24.01
C ALA A 26 10.38 -3.14 -23.96
N ALA A 27 11.30 -3.82 -24.65
CA ALA A 27 11.40 -5.29 -24.63
C ALA A 27 11.87 -5.84 -23.27
N ASP A 28 12.53 -5.01 -22.45
CA ASP A 28 13.03 -5.40 -21.12
C ASP A 28 11.96 -5.29 -20.02
N VAL A 29 10.79 -4.69 -20.34
CA VAL A 29 9.70 -4.45 -19.37
C VAL A 29 8.96 -5.75 -19.05
N ALA A 30 9.13 -6.23 -17.81
CA ALA A 30 8.52 -7.49 -17.35
C ALA A 30 7.06 -7.36 -16.86
N TRP A 31 6.63 -6.16 -16.47
CA TRP A 31 5.29 -5.87 -16.00
C TRP A 31 5.01 -4.36 -16.05
N GLN A 32 3.75 -3.99 -16.20
CA GLN A 32 3.30 -2.60 -16.29
C GLN A 32 1.90 -2.44 -15.70
N PHE A 33 1.66 -1.29 -15.07
CA PHE A 33 0.38 -0.93 -14.49
C PHE A 33 0.12 0.56 -14.69
N ALA A 34 -1.15 0.95 -14.73
CA ALA A 34 -1.57 2.34 -14.83
C ALA A 34 -2.52 2.67 -13.67
N GLY A 35 -2.52 3.94 -13.25
CA GLY A 35 -3.42 4.45 -12.22
C GLY A 35 -3.72 5.92 -12.45
N VAL A 36 -4.96 6.32 -12.22
CA VAL A 36 -5.39 7.72 -12.29
C VAL A 36 -5.38 8.34 -10.90
N ARG A 37 -4.85 9.55 -10.80
CA ARG A 37 -4.84 10.30 -9.53
C ARG A 37 -6.08 11.20 -9.48
N PRO A 38 -6.95 11.08 -8.47
CA PRO A 38 -8.06 11.99 -8.28
C PRO A 38 -7.52 13.31 -7.74
N LEU A 39 -7.06 14.19 -8.64
CA LEU A 39 -6.54 15.51 -8.27
C LEU A 39 -7.68 16.51 -8.21
N LEU A 40 -7.58 17.46 -7.28
CA LEU A 40 -8.44 18.63 -7.24
C LEU A 40 -8.16 19.50 -8.45
N ALA A 41 -9.18 19.74 -9.27
CA ALA A 41 -9.10 20.73 -10.33
C ALA A 41 -8.87 22.10 -9.70
N ASP A 42 -7.83 22.79 -10.13
CA ASP A 42 -7.63 24.19 -9.76
C ASP A 42 -8.61 25.04 -10.58
N PRO A 43 -9.41 25.93 -9.96
CA PRO A 43 -10.26 26.85 -10.71
C PRO A 43 -9.46 27.84 -11.57
N ASP A 44 -8.16 28.03 -11.33
CA ASP A 44 -7.29 28.78 -12.25
C ASP A 44 -6.68 27.84 -13.32
N PRO A 45 -7.07 27.97 -14.60
CA PRO A 45 -6.52 27.16 -15.70
C PRO A 45 -5.03 27.45 -15.98
N ARG A 46 -4.43 28.49 -15.37
CA ARG A 46 -2.99 28.81 -15.47
C ARG A 46 -2.16 28.18 -14.37
N ALA A 47 -2.77 27.54 -13.38
CA ALA A 47 -2.05 26.82 -12.33
C ALA A 47 -1.30 25.63 -12.94
N ALA A 48 0.01 25.80 -13.16
CA ALA A 48 0.88 24.78 -13.77
C ALA A 48 1.02 23.49 -12.90
N LYS A 49 0.47 23.49 -11.69
CA LYS A 49 0.64 22.41 -10.71
C LYS A 49 -0.67 22.18 -9.97
N LEU A 50 -1.44 21.19 -10.41
CA LEU A 50 -2.55 20.64 -9.64
C LEU A 50 -2.05 20.28 -8.22
N SER A 51 -2.72 20.78 -7.19
CA SER A 51 -2.35 20.50 -5.81
C SER A 51 -2.40 19.00 -5.54
N ARG A 52 -1.37 18.49 -4.86
CA ARG A 52 -1.31 17.10 -4.39
C ARG A 52 -1.80 16.96 -2.94
N ASP A 53 -2.31 18.03 -2.36
CA ASP A 53 -2.90 17.99 -1.03
C ASP A 53 -4.36 17.58 -1.11
N TYR A 54 -4.92 17.18 0.04
CA TYR A 54 -6.31 16.78 0.13
C TYR A 54 -7.20 17.95 0.56
N ARG A 55 -8.49 17.83 0.28
CA ARG A 55 -9.54 18.65 0.88
C ARG A 55 -10.63 17.76 1.45
N LEU A 56 -11.14 18.17 2.60
CA LEU A 56 -12.28 17.55 3.27
C LEU A 56 -13.45 18.52 3.19
N GLN A 57 -14.60 18.04 2.73
CA GLN A 57 -15.83 18.84 2.68
C GLN A 57 -16.91 18.11 3.45
N VAL A 58 -17.53 18.79 4.41
CA VAL A 58 -18.65 18.24 5.17
C VAL A 58 -19.93 18.95 4.80
N GLN A 59 -20.97 18.17 4.56
CA GLN A 59 -22.35 18.62 4.39
C GLN A 59 -23.16 18.03 5.52
N SER A 60 -24.02 18.82 6.18
CA SER A 60 -24.77 18.36 7.36
C SER A 60 -26.23 18.02 7.08
N ASP A 61 -26.77 18.47 5.96
CA ASP A 61 -28.19 18.41 5.59
C ASP A 61 -28.35 17.67 4.24
N PRO A 62 -29.30 16.74 4.08
CA PRO A 62 -30.26 16.19 5.08
C PRO A 62 -29.63 15.26 6.10
N ALA A 63 -28.39 14.83 5.88
CA ALA A 63 -27.62 14.04 6.81
C ALA A 63 -26.13 14.34 6.66
N PRO A 64 -25.31 14.14 7.71
CA PRO A 64 -23.87 14.31 7.64
C PRO A 64 -23.22 13.46 6.54
N ALA A 65 -22.53 14.11 5.61
CA ALA A 65 -21.73 13.50 4.56
C ALA A 65 -20.35 14.17 4.51
N LEU A 66 -19.30 13.36 4.43
CA LEU A 66 -17.93 13.82 4.29
C LEU A 66 -17.36 13.36 2.94
N HIS A 67 -16.85 14.32 2.17
CA HIS A 67 -16.18 14.08 0.89
C HIS A 67 -14.67 14.25 1.05
N VAL A 68 -13.91 13.24 0.65
CA VAL A 68 -12.43 13.28 0.59
C VAL A 68 -12.02 13.50 -0.86
N LEU A 69 -11.33 14.60 -1.12
CA LEU A 69 -10.85 14.96 -2.45
C LEU A 69 -9.33 14.97 -2.45
N GLY A 70 -8.71 14.08 -3.24
CA GLY A 70 -7.26 13.89 -3.26
C GLY A 70 -6.75 13.02 -2.11
N GLY A 71 -5.54 13.33 -1.63
CA GLY A 71 -4.87 12.58 -0.57
C GLY A 71 -3.75 11.68 -1.08
N LYS A 72 -2.62 11.69 -0.37
CA LYS A 72 -1.47 10.82 -0.63
C LYS A 72 -1.56 9.62 0.29
N LEU A 73 -1.04 8.48 -0.17
CA LEU A 73 -0.88 7.31 0.70
C LEU A 73 -0.04 7.64 1.95
N THR A 74 0.92 8.56 1.83
CA THR A 74 1.77 8.99 2.96
C THR A 74 1.04 9.81 4.03
N THR A 75 -0.11 10.42 3.70
CA THR A 75 -0.87 11.30 4.62
C THR A 75 -2.17 10.68 5.10
N TYR A 76 -2.45 9.42 4.73
CA TYR A 76 -3.75 8.78 4.96
C TYR A 76 -4.18 8.78 6.44
N ARG A 77 -3.25 8.56 7.36
CA ARG A 77 -3.53 8.44 8.80
C ARG A 77 -3.99 9.78 9.39
N VAL A 78 -3.24 10.84 9.15
CA VAL A 78 -3.58 12.19 9.63
C VAL A 78 -4.86 12.70 8.96
N LEU A 79 -5.02 12.46 7.66
CA LEU A 79 -6.24 12.77 6.93
C LEU A 79 -7.47 12.09 7.57
N ALA A 80 -7.36 10.81 7.93
CA ALA A 80 -8.45 10.09 8.58
C ALA A 80 -8.80 10.67 9.96
N GLU A 81 -7.82 11.08 10.76
CA GLU A 81 -8.06 11.75 12.05
C GLU A 81 -8.76 13.09 11.85
N GLU A 82 -8.29 13.93 10.93
CA GLU A 82 -8.93 15.22 10.59
C GLU A 82 -10.37 15.03 10.07
N ALA A 83 -10.61 13.99 9.26
CA ALA A 83 -11.94 13.67 8.77
C ALA A 83 -12.90 13.30 9.90
N LEU A 84 -12.45 12.50 10.87
CA LEU A 84 -13.26 12.17 12.03
C LEU A 84 -13.49 13.39 12.94
N ASP A 85 -12.51 14.27 13.10
CA ASP A 85 -12.69 15.50 13.88
C ASP A 85 -13.78 16.41 13.29
N LEU A 86 -13.84 16.52 11.96
CA LEU A 86 -14.92 17.27 11.29
C LEU A 86 -16.30 16.63 11.47
N LEU A 87 -16.37 15.30 11.64
CA LEU A 87 -17.62 14.56 11.89
C LEU A 87 -18.03 14.53 13.37
N ARG A 88 -17.18 15.01 14.29
CA ARG A 88 -17.45 14.98 15.73
C ARG A 88 -18.80 15.60 16.14
N PRO A 89 -19.28 16.72 15.56
CA PRO A 89 -20.59 17.27 15.90
C PRO A 89 -21.76 16.33 15.59
N ALA A 90 -21.61 15.45 14.59
CA ALA A 90 -22.59 14.44 14.23
C ALA A 90 -22.46 13.13 15.02
N LEU A 91 -21.33 12.92 15.71
CA LEU A 91 -20.99 11.70 16.44
C LEU A 91 -20.64 12.03 17.91
N PRO A 92 -21.63 12.42 18.74
CA PRO A 92 -21.36 12.95 20.08
C PRO A 92 -20.74 11.92 21.05
N GLN A 93 -20.86 10.63 20.75
CA GLN A 93 -20.26 9.54 21.54
C GLN A 93 -18.86 9.14 21.07
N MET A 94 -18.29 9.83 20.07
CA MET A 94 -16.98 9.51 19.52
C MET A 94 -15.87 9.85 20.52
N GLY A 95 -14.97 8.88 20.73
CA GLY A 95 -13.78 9.05 21.56
C GLY A 95 -12.74 10.02 20.99
N PRO A 96 -11.60 10.20 21.68
CA PRO A 96 -10.47 10.95 21.16
C PRO A 96 -9.78 10.22 19.99
N ALA A 97 -8.98 10.95 19.21
CA ALA A 97 -8.08 10.35 18.23
C ALA A 97 -7.06 9.44 18.93
N TRP A 98 -6.72 8.31 18.29
CA TRP A 98 -5.88 7.29 18.91
C TRP A 98 -4.86 6.67 17.94
N THR A 99 -4.92 6.94 16.64
CA THR A 99 -4.18 6.13 15.65
C THR A 99 -2.67 6.42 15.64
N ALA A 100 -2.24 7.59 16.13
CA ALA A 100 -0.83 7.94 16.22
C ALA A 100 -0.05 7.15 17.27
N THR A 101 -0.70 6.79 18.39
CA THR A 101 -0.10 6.12 19.55
C THR A 101 -0.78 4.79 19.88
N GLY A 102 -1.71 4.39 19.02
CA GLY A 102 -2.56 3.23 19.18
C GLY A 102 -1.87 1.90 18.98
N ALA A 103 -2.68 0.85 18.98
CA ALA A 103 -2.24 -0.47 18.60
C ALA A 103 -1.64 -0.48 17.18
N ALA A 104 -0.64 -1.32 16.97
CA ALA A 104 -0.07 -1.54 15.65
C ALA A 104 -1.14 -2.02 14.67
N LEU A 105 -0.94 -1.71 13.38
CA LEU A 105 -1.80 -2.26 12.35
C LEU A 105 -1.72 -3.80 12.37
N PRO A 106 -2.84 -4.50 12.12
CA PRO A 106 -2.86 -5.95 12.18
C PRO A 106 -1.79 -6.59 11.29
N GLY A 107 -0.95 -7.45 11.87
CA GLY A 107 0.19 -8.06 11.17
C GLY A 107 1.53 -7.44 11.54
N SER A 108 1.57 -6.25 12.15
CA SER A 108 2.82 -5.55 12.48
C SER A 108 3.34 -5.81 13.90
N ASP A 109 2.73 -6.74 14.63
CA ASP A 109 3.00 -6.99 16.05
C ASP A 109 4.33 -7.73 16.31
N TRP A 110 5.01 -8.17 15.24
CA TRP A 110 6.34 -8.78 15.32
C TRP A 110 7.49 -7.79 15.11
N GLY A 111 7.19 -6.49 15.07
CA GLY A 111 8.19 -5.44 14.85
C GLY A 111 8.53 -5.28 13.36
N ASP A 112 9.79 -5.00 13.07
CA ASP A 112 10.24 -4.77 11.70
C ASP A 112 10.30 -6.06 10.84
N ALA A 113 10.62 -5.90 9.56
CA ALA A 113 10.68 -7.02 8.63
C ALA A 113 11.72 -8.10 9.00
N ALA A 114 12.83 -7.71 9.62
CA ALA A 114 13.86 -8.64 10.05
C ALA A 114 13.42 -9.43 11.30
N GLN A 115 12.79 -8.74 12.25
CA GLN A 115 12.20 -9.33 13.45
C GLN A 115 11.07 -10.29 13.07
N ALA A 116 10.14 -9.87 12.21
CA ALA A 116 9.05 -10.71 11.72
C ALA A 116 9.56 -11.97 10.99
N ARG A 117 10.62 -11.85 10.19
CA ARG A 117 11.25 -13.02 9.54
C ARG A 117 11.89 -13.95 10.57
N SER A 118 12.62 -13.41 11.55
CA SER A 118 13.24 -14.20 12.62
C SER A 118 12.18 -14.98 13.41
N GLN A 119 11.10 -14.31 13.81
CA GLN A 119 9.95 -14.91 14.50
C GLN A 119 9.33 -16.04 13.68
N LEU A 120 9.09 -15.83 12.38
CA LEU A 120 8.50 -16.84 11.51
C LEU A 120 9.43 -18.05 11.32
N SER A 121 10.72 -17.82 11.11
CA SER A 121 11.72 -18.88 10.97
C SER A 121 11.90 -19.70 12.25
N ALA A 122 11.82 -19.07 13.43
CA ALA A 122 11.83 -19.79 14.70
C ALA A 122 10.57 -20.66 14.89
N ARG A 123 9.41 -20.16 14.46
CA ARG A 123 8.12 -20.85 14.59
C ARG A 123 7.92 -21.98 13.59
N ALA A 124 8.45 -21.84 12.40
CA ALA A 124 8.40 -22.85 11.34
C ALA A 124 9.81 -23.08 10.75
N PRO A 125 10.71 -23.78 11.47
CA PRO A 125 12.06 -24.05 11.00
C PRO A 125 12.11 -24.88 9.71
N TRP A 126 11.05 -25.62 9.43
CA TRP A 126 10.84 -26.40 8.22
C TRP A 126 10.52 -25.53 6.98
N LEU A 127 10.14 -24.26 7.18
CA LEU A 127 9.77 -23.36 6.09
C LEU A 127 11.04 -22.79 5.41
N PRO A 128 11.20 -22.94 4.09
CA PRO A 128 12.33 -22.37 3.36
C PRO A 128 12.49 -20.87 3.59
N ALA A 129 13.74 -20.40 3.68
CA ALA A 129 14.06 -19.01 4.02
C ALA A 129 13.38 -17.96 3.12
N ASP A 130 13.22 -18.27 1.83
CA ASP A 130 12.53 -17.38 0.89
C ASP A 130 11.02 -17.29 1.15
N LEU A 131 10.38 -18.40 1.52
CA LEU A 131 8.98 -18.42 1.90
C LEU A 131 8.76 -17.74 3.25
N ALA A 132 9.68 -17.93 4.21
CA ALA A 132 9.66 -17.20 5.48
C ALA A 132 9.81 -15.68 5.25
N ARG A 133 10.77 -15.26 4.41
CA ARG A 133 10.94 -13.85 4.02
C ARG A 133 9.69 -13.28 3.36
N ARG A 134 9.09 -14.02 2.41
CA ARG A 134 7.87 -13.58 1.72
C ARG A 134 6.67 -13.51 2.68
N GLY A 135 6.47 -14.54 3.50
CA GLY A 135 5.39 -14.61 4.47
C GLY A 135 5.46 -13.47 5.47
N ALA A 136 6.63 -13.30 6.11
CA ALA A 136 6.85 -12.19 7.03
C ALA A 136 6.69 -10.81 6.36
N GLY A 137 7.19 -10.63 5.13
CA GLY A 137 7.09 -9.36 4.42
C GLY A 137 5.66 -9.01 3.96
N ALA A 138 4.85 -10.00 3.61
CA ALA A 138 3.48 -9.78 3.12
C ALA A 138 2.43 -9.78 4.24
N TYR A 139 2.61 -10.63 5.25
CA TYR A 139 1.59 -10.90 6.27
C TYR A 139 2.06 -10.60 7.71
N GLY A 140 3.37 -10.43 7.93
CA GLY A 140 3.93 -10.20 9.27
C GLY A 140 3.47 -11.26 10.27
N SER A 141 2.96 -10.83 11.43
CA SER A 141 2.45 -11.69 12.50
C SER A 141 1.29 -12.60 12.08
N ARG A 142 0.53 -12.23 11.05
CA ARG A 142 -0.56 -13.05 10.50
C ARG A 142 -0.06 -14.29 9.75
N SER A 143 1.23 -14.37 9.44
CA SER A 143 1.85 -15.60 8.91
C SER A 143 1.62 -16.79 9.84
N ALA A 144 1.56 -16.56 11.15
CA ALA A 144 1.22 -17.58 12.14
C ALA A 144 -0.16 -18.21 11.89
N SER A 145 -1.17 -17.37 11.67
CA SER A 145 -2.53 -17.82 11.39
C SER A 145 -2.63 -18.49 10.02
N LEU A 146 -1.86 -17.99 9.04
CA LEU A 146 -1.80 -18.59 7.70
C LEU A 146 -1.22 -20.01 7.72
N LEU A 147 -0.14 -20.24 8.47
CA LEU A 147 0.45 -21.58 8.62
C LEU A 147 -0.42 -22.51 9.46
N GLY A 148 -1.20 -21.96 10.40
CA GLY A 148 -2.09 -22.74 11.25
C GLY A 148 -1.32 -23.83 12.01
N ALA A 149 -1.71 -25.08 11.79
CA ALA A 149 -1.10 -26.26 12.42
C ALA A 149 -0.01 -26.94 11.58
N ALA A 150 0.31 -26.42 10.39
CA ALA A 150 1.30 -27.02 9.49
C ALA A 150 2.66 -27.23 10.19
N GLN A 151 3.26 -28.39 9.99
CA GLN A 151 4.57 -28.79 10.53
C GLN A 151 5.58 -29.09 9.42
N SER A 152 5.16 -29.03 8.17
CA SER A 152 5.98 -29.36 7.00
C SER A 152 5.47 -28.68 5.74
N MET A 153 6.26 -28.75 4.67
CA MET A 153 5.85 -28.25 3.35
C MET A 153 4.64 -29.00 2.77
N ASP A 154 4.47 -30.29 3.10
CA ASP A 154 3.37 -31.11 2.59
C ASP A 154 2.01 -30.71 3.21
N ASP A 155 2.04 -30.16 4.42
CA ASP A 155 0.85 -29.67 5.12
C ASP A 155 0.27 -28.38 4.49
N LEU A 156 1.03 -27.71 3.61
CA LEU A 156 0.59 -26.48 2.94
C LEU A 156 -0.38 -26.75 1.77
N GLY A 157 -0.62 -28.02 1.44
CA GLY A 157 -1.51 -28.43 0.37
C GLY A 157 -0.89 -28.26 -1.01
N GLU A 158 -1.74 -28.02 -2.01
CA GLU A 158 -1.31 -27.97 -3.40
C GLU A 158 -0.33 -26.81 -3.67
N HIS A 159 0.77 -27.14 -4.32
CA HIS A 159 1.78 -26.18 -4.71
C HIS A 159 1.44 -25.53 -6.06
N PHE A 160 0.88 -24.33 -6.02
CA PHE A 160 0.40 -23.61 -7.21
C PHE A 160 1.49 -22.88 -8.04
N VAL A 161 2.73 -22.76 -7.56
CA VAL A 161 3.72 -21.83 -8.14
C VAL A 161 5.06 -22.48 -8.47
N GLY A 162 5.30 -22.77 -9.75
CA GLY A 162 6.64 -23.07 -10.29
C GLY A 162 7.49 -21.79 -10.42
N ALA A 163 8.76 -21.89 -10.02
CA ALA A 163 9.73 -20.80 -9.97
C ALA A 163 9.84 -19.99 -11.27
N ARG A 164 9.68 -18.66 -11.21
CA ARG A 164 10.44 -17.81 -12.14
C ARG A 164 11.88 -17.76 -11.65
N ARG A 165 12.66 -18.79 -12.02
CA ARG A 165 14.12 -18.61 -12.15
C ARG A 165 14.31 -17.59 -13.28
N ARG A 166 14.92 -16.45 -12.97
CA ARG A 166 15.76 -15.76 -13.95
C ARG A 166 17.15 -16.36 -13.82
#